data_AF-A0A4U8SHD0-F1
#
_entry.id   AF-A0A4U8SHD0-F1
#
_cell.length_a   1.000
_cell.length_b   1.000
_cell.length_c   1.000
_cell.angle_alpha   90.00
_cell.angle_beta   90.00
_cell.angle_gamma   90.00
#
_symmetry.space_group_name_H-M   'P 1'
#
loop_
_entity.id
_entity.type
_entity.pdbx_description
1 polymer ?
#
loop_
_entity_poly.entity_id
_entity_poly.type
_entity_poly.pdbx_seq_one_letter_code
_entity_poly.pdbx_strand_id
1 'polypeptide(L)'
;MLKEETKKNIKRDALSLIMCVILSVIIFFCSIFYFFHIPTSIENFKIAYNIGIEIFSNLGNPNLKLKSYMAIIYALIPLVIWIVFSLIGNSRAKGEYGNARLADKKELAQMGLNYEEGMMFGCFRNGSKKPPTFIRSNKPLATLIVAPPGTGKTASIAIPNLLSLPQSCVVLDIKGELYQKTAGYRQQKL
;
A
#
# COMPACT_ATOMS: atom_id res chain seq x y z
N MET A 1 5.43 11.35 -11.66
CA MET A 1 5.12 9.99 -11.16
C MET A 1 3.90 9.96 -10.22
N LEU A 2 3.98 10.36 -8.93
CA LEU A 2 2.83 10.27 -7.99
C LEU A 2 1.55 10.98 -8.50
N LYS A 3 1.67 12.19 -9.08
CA LYS A 3 0.53 12.98 -9.58
C LYS A 3 -0.15 12.35 -10.80
N GLU A 4 0.59 11.61 -11.62
CA GLU A 4 0.07 10.91 -12.81
C GLU A 4 -0.62 9.61 -12.43
N GLU A 5 -0.08 8.89 -11.45
CA GLU A 5 -0.67 7.67 -10.91
C GLU A 5 -2.02 7.95 -10.23
N THR A 6 -2.11 9.03 -9.45
CA THR A 6 -3.39 9.50 -8.88
C THR A 6 -4.40 9.86 -9.96
N LYS A 7 -3.99 10.58 -11.01
CA LYS A 7 -4.87 10.96 -12.13
C LYS A 7 -5.37 9.74 -12.91
N LYS A 8 -4.53 8.72 -13.09
CA LYS A 8 -4.88 7.45 -13.75
C LYS A 8 -5.91 6.66 -12.93
N ASN A 9 -5.75 6.61 -11.61
CA ASN A 9 -6.69 5.93 -10.72
C ASN A 9 -8.08 6.61 -10.74
N ILE A 10 -8.13 7.94 -10.62
CA ILE A 10 -9.39 8.70 -10.69
C ILE A 10 -10.13 8.44 -12.01
N LYS A 11 -9.42 8.45 -13.15
CA LYS A 11 -10.03 8.16 -14.47
C LYS A 11 -10.61 6.74 -14.54
N ARG A 12 -9.89 5.74 -14.03
CA ARG A 12 -10.35 4.35 -14.01
C ARG A 12 -11.58 4.20 -13.14
N ASP A 13 -11.57 4.80 -11.95
CA ASP A 13 -12.66 4.68 -11.00
C ASP A 13 -13.92 5.38 -11.55
N ALA A 14 -13.78 6.55 -12.19
CA ALA A 14 -14.86 7.21 -12.93
C ALA A 14 -15.41 6.35 -14.08
N LEU A 15 -14.55 5.72 -14.88
CA LEU A 15 -14.97 4.80 -15.95
C LEU A 15 -15.75 3.60 -15.39
N SER A 16 -15.29 3.03 -14.28
CA SER A 16 -15.97 1.90 -13.64
C SER A 16 -17.34 2.28 -13.08
N LEU A 17 -17.50 3.50 -12.55
CA LEU A 17 -18.80 3.99 -12.07
C LEU A 17 -19.79 4.18 -13.24
N ILE A 18 -19.34 4.71 -14.38
CA ILE A 18 -20.17 4.81 -15.59
C ILE A 18 -20.64 3.43 -16.05
N MET A 19 -19.75 2.44 -16.07
CA MET A 19 -20.12 1.06 -16.43
C MET A 19 -21.12 0.45 -15.44
N CYS A 20 -21.01 0.76 -14.15
CA CYS A 20 -21.99 0.31 -13.15
C CYS A 20 -23.37 0.90 -13.40
N VAL A 21 -23.47 2.20 -13.72
CA VAL A 21 -24.75 2.84 -14.04
C VAL A 21 -25.40 2.19 -15.26
N ILE A 22 -24.62 1.92 -16.32
CA ILE A 22 -25.12 1.24 -17.52
C ILE A 22 -25.63 -0.16 -17.17
N LEU A 23 -24.86 -0.92 -16.38
CA LEU A 23 -25.22 -2.28 -15.97
C LEU A 23 -26.47 -2.30 -15.08
N SER A 24 -26.60 -1.33 -14.17
CA SER A 24 -27.77 -1.14 -13.31
C SER A 24 -29.04 -0.91 -14.13
N VAL A 25 -28.98 -0.09 -15.18
CA VAL A 25 -30.12 0.15 -16.08
C VAL A 25 -30.50 -1.13 -16.83
N ILE A 26 -29.51 -1.88 -17.34
CA ILE A 26 -29.76 -3.15 -18.03
C ILE A 26 -30.43 -4.15 -17.08
N ILE A 27 -29.88 -4.34 -15.88
CA ILE A 27 -30.42 -5.27 -14.88
C ILE A 27 -31.82 -4.85 -14.45
N PHE A 28 -32.11 -3.55 -14.31
CA PHE A 28 -33.44 -3.05 -14.01
C PHE A 28 -34.47 -3.50 -15.06
N PHE A 29 -34.18 -3.29 -16.35
CA PHE A 29 -35.09 -3.71 -17.42
C PHE A 29 -35.20 -5.24 -17.52
N CYS A 30 -34.10 -5.98 -17.41
CA CYS A 30 -34.13 -7.44 -17.35
C CYS A 30 -35.00 -7.95 -16.18
N SER A 31 -34.93 -7.28 -15.03
CA SER A 31 -35.75 -7.62 -13.86
C SER A 31 -37.23 -7.37 -14.12
N ILE A 32 -37.59 -6.29 -14.83
CA ILE A 32 -38.99 -6.02 -15.24
C ILE A 32 -39.49 -7.14 -16.15
N PHE A 33 -38.75 -7.49 -17.20
CA PHE A 33 -39.15 -8.60 -18.10
C PHE A 33 -39.37 -9.91 -17.33
N TYR A 34 -38.47 -10.22 -16.39
CA TYR A 34 -38.55 -11.42 -15.57
C TYR A 34 -39.75 -11.43 -14.61
N PHE A 35 -39.90 -10.41 -13.74
CA PHE A 35 -40.92 -10.43 -12.68
C PHE A 35 -42.35 -10.21 -13.18
N PHE A 36 -42.50 -9.48 -14.30
CA PHE A 36 -43.79 -9.22 -14.93
C PHE A 36 -44.11 -10.25 -16.04
N HIS A 37 -43.25 -11.24 -16.26
CA HIS A 37 -43.41 -12.28 -17.28
C HIS A 37 -43.66 -11.72 -18.69
N ILE A 38 -42.97 -10.63 -19.03
CA ILE A 38 -43.08 -9.98 -20.34
C ILE A 38 -42.04 -10.64 -21.27
N PRO A 39 -42.44 -11.12 -22.46
CA PRO A 39 -41.47 -11.65 -23.43
C PRO A 39 -40.44 -10.59 -23.82
N THR A 40 -39.16 -10.97 -23.86
CA THR A 40 -38.03 -10.10 -24.19
C THR A 40 -37.98 -9.81 -25.70
N SER A 41 -38.92 -9.00 -26.18
CA SER A 41 -38.95 -8.48 -27.56
C SER A 41 -38.76 -6.97 -27.58
N ILE A 42 -38.27 -6.45 -28.70
CA ILE A 42 -38.07 -5.00 -28.90
C ILE A 42 -39.41 -4.24 -28.82
N GLU A 43 -40.48 -4.85 -29.31
CA GLU A 43 -41.83 -4.28 -29.27
C GLU A 43 -42.34 -4.10 -27.83
N ASN A 44 -42.02 -5.05 -26.95
CA ASN A 44 -42.40 -5.03 -25.54
C ASN A 44 -41.53 -4.09 -24.69
N PHE A 45 -40.49 -3.48 -25.26
CA PHE A 45 -39.66 -2.51 -24.54
C PHE A 45 -40.45 -1.27 -24.12
N LYS A 46 -41.39 -0.81 -24.95
CA LYS A 46 -42.28 0.32 -24.60
C LYS A 46 -43.11 0.02 -23.36
N ILE A 47 -43.59 -1.22 -23.23
CA ILE A 47 -44.38 -1.67 -22.07
C ILE A 47 -43.47 -1.70 -20.82
N ALA A 48 -42.28 -2.29 -20.93
CA ALA A 48 -41.31 -2.32 -19.83
C ALA A 48 -40.86 -0.92 -19.39
N TYR A 49 -40.69 0.02 -20.34
CA TYR A 49 -40.38 1.42 -20.07
C TYR A 49 -41.49 2.12 -19.28
N ASN A 50 -42.75 1.97 -19.69
CA ASN A 50 -43.89 2.56 -18.99
C ASN A 50 -44.02 2.01 -17.56
N ILE A 51 -43.86 0.69 -17.38
CA ILE A 51 -43.82 0.07 -16.05
C ILE A 51 -42.67 0.65 -15.23
N GLY A 52 -41.48 0.81 -15.81
CA GLY A 52 -40.34 1.42 -15.14
C GLY A 52 -40.66 2.82 -14.60
N ILE A 53 -41.24 3.68 -15.43
CA ILE A 53 -41.68 5.03 -15.01
C ILE A 53 -42.72 4.97 -13.89
N GLU A 54 -43.69 4.06 -13.99
CA GLU A 54 -44.73 3.87 -12.98
C GLU A 54 -44.18 3.39 -11.63
N ILE A 55 -43.14 2.54 -11.65
CA ILE A 55 -42.43 2.10 -10.45
C ILE A 55 -41.76 3.29 -9.74
N PHE A 56 -41.11 4.18 -10.50
CA PHE A 56 -40.45 5.36 -9.93
C PHE A 56 -41.45 6.42 -9.44
N SER A 57 -42.55 6.64 -10.15
CA SER A 57 -43.55 7.64 -9.77
C SER A 57 -44.37 7.22 -8.55
N ASN A 58 -44.52 5.91 -8.31
CA ASN A 58 -45.26 5.36 -7.16
C ASN A 58 -44.35 4.86 -6.03
N LEU A 59 -43.08 5.25 -6.03
CA LEU A 59 -42.14 4.81 -5.00
C LEU A 59 -42.58 5.32 -3.62
N GLY A 60 -42.74 4.41 -2.65
CA GLY A 60 -43.23 4.72 -1.31
C GLY A 60 -44.75 4.66 -1.14
N ASN A 61 -45.50 4.39 -2.21
CA ASN A 61 -46.93 4.09 -2.12
C ASN A 61 -47.13 2.67 -1.54
N PRO A 62 -47.92 2.48 -0.46
CA PRO A 62 -48.14 1.17 0.15
C PRO A 62 -48.82 0.15 -0.79
N ASN A 63 -49.44 0.60 -1.88
CA ASN A 63 -50.06 -0.28 -2.87
C ASN A 63 -49.08 -0.77 -3.96
N LEU A 64 -47.81 -0.36 -3.93
CA LEU A 64 -46.84 -0.79 -4.93
C LEU A 64 -46.51 -2.28 -4.73
N LYS A 65 -46.59 -3.05 -5.81
CA LYS A 65 -46.38 -4.51 -5.75
C LYS A 65 -44.94 -4.84 -5.34
N LEU A 66 -44.76 -5.88 -4.52
CA LEU A 66 -43.44 -6.37 -4.09
C LEU A 66 -42.48 -6.64 -5.28
N LYS A 67 -43.02 -7.12 -6.39
CA LYS A 67 -42.29 -7.36 -7.65
C LYS A 67 -41.57 -6.10 -8.16
N SER A 68 -42.17 -4.93 -8.00
CA SER A 68 -41.60 -3.63 -8.39
C SER A 68 -40.40 -3.26 -7.52
N TYR A 69 -40.48 -3.51 -6.21
CA TYR A 69 -39.37 -3.28 -5.29
C TYR A 69 -38.17 -4.21 -5.59
N MET A 70 -38.44 -5.47 -5.94
CA MET A 70 -37.38 -6.41 -6.33
C MET A 70 -36.57 -5.89 -7.53
N ALA A 71 -37.25 -5.35 -8.57
CA ALA A 71 -36.56 -4.78 -9.72
C ALA A 71 -35.59 -3.64 -9.35
N ILE A 72 -35.98 -2.78 -8.40
CA ILE A 72 -35.11 -1.72 -7.89
C ILE A 72 -33.92 -2.30 -7.10
N ILE A 73 -34.16 -3.30 -6.24
CA ILE A 73 -33.10 -3.94 -5.46
C ILE A 73 -32.06 -4.57 -6.38
N TYR A 74 -32.48 -5.29 -7.43
CA TYR A 74 -31.56 -5.87 -8.41
C TYR A 74 -30.75 -4.80 -9.16
N ALA A 75 -31.38 -3.67 -9.50
CA ALA A 75 -30.69 -2.56 -10.15
C ALA A 75 -29.56 -1.95 -9.29
N LEU A 76 -29.64 -2.06 -7.96
CA LEU A 76 -28.61 -1.57 -7.04
C LEU A 76 -27.43 -2.53 -6.87
N ILE A 77 -27.55 -3.81 -7.25
CA ILE A 77 -26.50 -4.82 -7.05
C ILE A 77 -25.14 -4.40 -7.64
N PRO A 78 -25.04 -3.93 -8.91
CA PRO A 78 -23.76 -3.48 -9.47
C PRO A 78 -23.10 -2.36 -8.66
N LEU A 79 -23.90 -1.41 -8.18
CA LEU A 79 -23.41 -0.29 -7.37
C LEU A 79 -22.88 -0.79 -6.02
N VAL A 80 -23.61 -1.68 -5.34
CA VAL A 80 -23.17 -2.26 -4.06
C VAL A 80 -21.87 -3.05 -4.23
N ILE A 81 -21.80 -3.90 -5.25
CA ILE A 81 -20.58 -4.65 -5.58
C ILE A 81 -19.41 -3.68 -5.83
N TRP A 82 -19.63 -2.65 -6.64
CA TRP A 82 -18.59 -1.65 -6.92
C TRP A 82 -18.11 -0.92 -5.67
N ILE A 83 -19.01 -0.48 -4.79
CA ILE A 83 -18.65 0.16 -3.52
C ILE A 83 -17.79 -0.78 -2.68
N VAL A 84 -18.20 -2.04 -2.53
CA VAL A 84 -17.44 -3.04 -1.76
C VAL A 84 -16.03 -3.21 -2.33
N PHE A 85 -15.89 -3.41 -3.64
CA PHE A 85 -14.58 -3.55 -4.29
C PHE A 85 -13.75 -2.26 -4.29
N SER A 86 -14.38 -1.09 -4.26
CA SER A 86 -13.71 0.21 -4.15
C SER A 86 -13.13 0.43 -2.74
N LEU A 87 -13.88 0.02 -1.71
CA LEU A 87 -13.45 0.10 -0.31
C LEU A 87 -12.39 -0.95 0.03
N ILE A 88 -12.44 -2.13 -0.59
CA ILE A 88 -11.38 -3.14 -0.49
C ILE A 88 -10.19 -2.63 -1.31
N GLY A 89 -9.36 -1.81 -0.66
CA GLY A 89 -8.24 -1.11 -1.27
C GLY A 89 -7.37 -2.06 -2.10
N ASN A 90 -7.25 -1.74 -3.39
CA ASN A 90 -6.42 -2.49 -4.33
C ASN A 90 -4.94 -2.28 -3.93
N SER A 91 -4.39 -3.21 -3.15
CA SER A 91 -3.02 -3.17 -2.62
C SER A 91 -2.00 -3.55 -3.69
N ARG A 92 -2.11 -2.95 -4.88
CA ARG A 92 -1.12 -3.16 -5.94
C ARG A 92 0.17 -2.49 -5.53
N ALA A 93 1.26 -3.24 -5.66
CA ALA A 93 2.59 -2.76 -5.35
C ALA A 93 2.91 -1.51 -6.20
N LYS A 94 3.30 -0.42 -5.54
CA LYS A 94 3.45 0.89 -6.17
C LYS A 94 4.88 1.10 -6.68
N GLY A 95 5.10 0.89 -7.98
CA GLY A 95 6.34 1.27 -8.66
C GLY A 95 7.29 0.11 -9.00
N GLU A 96 8.46 0.44 -9.57
CA GLU A 96 9.44 -0.52 -10.10
C GLU A 96 10.00 -1.49 -9.04
N TYR A 97 10.04 -1.05 -7.78
CA TYR A 97 10.55 -1.84 -6.65
C TYR A 97 9.43 -2.39 -5.76
N GLY A 98 8.20 -2.44 -6.28
CA GLY A 98 7.04 -2.94 -5.56
C GLY A 98 6.65 -2.06 -4.37
N ASN A 99 6.49 -2.62 -3.19
CA ASN A 99 6.12 -1.88 -1.97
C ASN A 99 7.33 -1.29 -1.22
N ALA A 100 8.54 -1.41 -1.76
CA ALA A 100 9.74 -0.88 -1.13
C ALA A 100 9.65 0.64 -0.99
N ARG A 101 9.90 1.13 0.22
CA ARG A 101 9.96 2.56 0.54
C ARG A 101 11.03 2.82 1.59
N LEU A 102 11.47 4.07 1.68
CA LEU A 102 12.32 4.50 2.79
C LEU A 102 11.53 4.42 4.11
N ALA A 103 12.18 3.85 5.12
CA ALA A 103 11.59 3.66 6.43
C ALA A 103 11.58 4.97 7.23
N ASP A 104 10.49 5.19 7.95
CA ASP A 104 10.35 6.32 8.87
C ASP A 104 10.94 5.98 10.25
N LYS A 105 11.20 7.00 11.08
CA LYS A 105 11.76 6.81 12.44
C LYS A 105 10.94 5.85 13.31
N LYS A 106 9.61 5.88 13.19
CA LYS A 106 8.71 4.96 13.91
C LYS A 106 8.89 3.52 13.45
N GLU A 107 9.09 3.30 12.16
CA GLU A 107 9.27 1.96 11.58
C GLU A 107 10.64 1.39 11.95
N LEU A 108 11.70 2.20 11.97
CA LEU A 108 13.01 1.77 12.46
C LEU A 108 12.94 1.27 13.92
N ALA A 109 12.16 1.93 14.77
CA ALA A 109 11.93 1.47 16.14
C ALA A 109 11.17 0.13 16.16
N GLN A 110 10.12 -0.02 15.35
CA GLN A 110 9.35 -1.27 15.22
C GLN A 110 10.19 -2.43 14.67
N MET A 111 11.13 -2.16 13.76
CA MET A 111 12.07 -3.16 13.22
C MET A 111 13.10 -3.61 14.27
N GLY A 112 13.20 -2.89 15.40
CA GLY A 112 14.24 -3.09 16.39
C GLY A 112 15.61 -2.67 15.86
N LEU A 113 15.72 -1.47 15.29
CA LEU A 113 16.98 -0.91 14.77
C LEU A 113 17.46 0.33 15.57
N ASN A 114 16.92 0.55 16.76
CA ASN A 114 17.21 1.69 17.64
C ASN A 114 17.81 1.24 18.98
N TYR A 115 18.76 0.31 18.95
CA TYR A 115 19.47 -0.11 20.16
C TYR A 115 20.56 0.91 20.51
N GLU A 116 20.85 1.06 21.81
CA GLU A 116 21.99 1.86 22.27
C GLU A 116 23.34 1.18 21.91
N GLU A 117 23.33 -0.14 21.84
CA GLU A 117 24.49 -1.00 21.57
C GLU A 117 24.25 -1.94 20.38
N GLY A 118 25.33 -2.50 19.85
CA GLY A 118 25.30 -3.42 18.70
C GLY A 118 25.82 -2.79 17.41
N MET A 119 25.70 -3.54 16.32
CA MET A 119 26.29 -3.20 15.02
C MET A 119 25.61 -1.96 14.44
N MET A 120 26.41 -0.94 14.14
CA MET A 120 25.98 0.32 13.57
C MET A 120 25.90 0.21 12.04
N PHE A 121 24.74 0.54 11.49
CA PHE A 121 24.49 0.57 10.04
C PHE A 121 24.51 1.98 9.44
N GLY A 122 24.29 3.00 10.27
CA GLY A 122 24.24 4.39 9.83
C GLY A 122 23.60 5.29 10.88
N CYS A 123 23.05 6.41 10.44
CA CYS A 123 22.37 7.34 11.32
C CYS A 123 21.20 8.07 10.63
N PHE A 124 20.22 8.46 11.44
CA PHE A 124 19.11 9.33 11.05
C PHE A 124 19.40 10.77 11.49
N ARG A 125 19.33 11.73 10.57
CA ARG A 125 19.65 13.13 10.85
C ARG A 125 18.43 13.83 11.46
N ASN A 126 18.56 14.33 12.69
CA ASN A 126 17.47 14.95 13.45
C ASN A 126 17.37 16.49 13.26
N GLY A 127 17.87 17.01 12.14
CA GLY A 127 18.03 18.45 11.86
C GLY A 127 19.39 19.02 12.29
N SER A 128 19.68 20.28 11.96
CA SER A 128 21.03 20.86 12.11
C SER A 128 21.49 21.09 13.55
N LYS A 129 20.56 21.14 14.52
CA LYS A 129 20.85 21.45 15.93
C LYS A 129 20.81 20.25 16.88
N LYS A 130 20.48 19.05 16.39
CA LYS A 130 20.35 17.84 17.20
C LYS A 130 21.35 16.78 16.75
N PRO A 131 21.93 16.00 17.68
CA PRO A 131 22.78 14.89 17.30
C PRO A 131 22.01 13.88 16.44
N PRO A 132 22.67 13.23 15.48
CA PRO A 132 22.06 12.17 14.70
C PRO A 132 21.73 10.97 15.60
N THR A 133 20.65 10.25 15.30
CA THR A 133 20.34 8.99 15.97
C THR A 133 21.01 7.86 15.22
N PHE A 134 21.89 7.10 15.88
CA PHE A 134 22.49 5.92 15.26
C PHE A 134 21.46 4.82 15.02
N ILE A 135 21.61 4.12 13.91
CA ILE A 135 20.80 2.95 13.57
C ILE A 135 21.67 1.73 13.89
N ARG A 136 21.26 0.97 14.91
CA ARG A 136 22.00 -0.18 15.42
C ARG A 136 21.13 -1.42 15.53
N SER A 137 21.73 -2.59 15.34
CA SER A 137 21.08 -3.88 15.63
C SER A 137 21.99 -4.76 16.47
N ASN A 138 21.41 -5.38 17.50
CA ASN A 138 22.05 -6.46 18.26
C ASN A 138 21.50 -7.85 17.86
N LYS A 139 20.76 -7.95 16.75
CA LYS A 139 20.27 -9.23 16.24
C LYS A 139 21.42 -10.01 15.59
N PRO A 140 21.51 -11.34 15.78
CA PRO A 140 22.54 -12.18 15.18
C PRO A 140 22.26 -12.45 13.70
N LEU A 141 22.15 -11.38 12.90
CA LEU A 141 21.87 -11.43 11.46
C LEU A 141 23.12 -11.05 10.68
N ALA A 142 23.38 -11.78 9.60
CA ALA A 142 24.43 -11.42 8.66
C ALA A 142 24.10 -10.08 7.99
N THR A 143 25.10 -9.22 7.87
CA THR A 143 24.97 -7.90 7.24
C THR A 143 25.89 -7.81 6.03
N LEU A 144 25.34 -7.45 4.87
CA LEU A 144 26.10 -7.19 3.65
C LEU A 144 26.21 -5.68 3.43
N ILE A 145 27.42 -5.17 3.28
CA ILE A 145 27.69 -3.77 2.94
C ILE A 145 28.20 -3.71 1.51
N VAL A 146 27.40 -3.10 0.63
CA VAL A 146 27.77 -2.90 -0.78
C VAL A 146 28.16 -1.45 -0.99
N ALA A 147 29.41 -1.22 -1.39
CA ALA A 147 29.93 0.12 -1.63
C ALA A 147 31.08 0.09 -2.65
N PRO A 148 31.08 0.95 -3.69
CA PRO A 148 32.20 1.06 -4.63
C PRO A 148 33.54 1.45 -3.96
N PRO A 149 34.70 1.24 -4.61
CA PRO A 149 35.97 1.74 -4.11
C PRO A 149 35.94 3.26 -3.85
N GLY A 150 36.60 3.73 -2.79
CA GLY A 150 36.68 5.16 -2.46
C GLY A 150 35.43 5.77 -1.80
N THR A 151 34.35 5.02 -1.59
CA THR A 151 33.10 5.53 -1.00
C THR A 151 33.06 5.51 0.53
N GLY A 152 34.18 5.14 1.17
CA GLY A 152 34.34 5.27 2.61
C GLY A 152 33.87 4.10 3.46
N LYS A 153 33.56 2.91 2.92
CA LYS A 153 33.12 1.73 3.71
C LYS A 153 33.95 1.44 4.96
N THR A 154 35.26 1.65 4.87
CA THR A 154 36.20 1.49 5.99
C THR A 154 35.99 2.56 7.06
N ALA A 155 35.90 3.83 6.64
CA ALA A 155 35.78 4.98 7.54
C ALA A 155 34.37 5.16 8.13
N SER A 156 33.32 4.84 7.37
CA SER A 156 31.93 5.05 7.78
C SER A 156 31.31 3.86 8.50
N ILE A 157 31.77 2.63 8.23
CA ILE A 157 31.19 1.42 8.84
C ILE A 157 32.22 0.61 9.64
N ALA A 158 33.34 0.19 9.03
CA ALA A 158 34.26 -0.74 9.69
C ALA A 158 34.91 -0.16 10.96
N ILE A 159 35.53 1.03 10.87
CA ILE A 159 36.19 1.68 12.01
C ILE A 159 35.19 2.03 13.11
N PRO A 160 34.04 2.71 12.84
CA PRO A 160 33.06 3.02 13.89
C PRO A 160 32.50 1.78 14.59
N ASN A 161 32.29 0.68 13.86
CA ASN A 161 31.86 -0.57 14.48
C ASN A 161 32.95 -1.16 15.38
N LEU A 162 34.20 -1.23 14.92
CA LEU A 162 35.30 -1.73 15.76
C LEU A 162 35.59 -0.87 16.99
N LEU A 163 35.25 0.42 16.96
CA LEU A 163 35.38 1.31 18.12
C LEU A 163 34.16 1.32 19.04
N SER A 164 33.03 0.71 18.67
CA SER A 164 31.80 0.78 19.47
C SER A 164 31.11 -0.56 19.72
N LEU A 165 31.58 -1.65 19.12
CA LEU A 165 31.12 -3.01 19.40
C LEU A 165 31.90 -3.58 20.59
N PRO A 166 31.28 -3.76 21.77
CA PRO A 166 31.95 -4.37 22.93
C PRO A 166 32.27 -5.86 22.73
N GLN A 167 31.59 -6.52 21.79
CA GLN A 167 31.79 -7.93 21.51
C GLN A 167 33.18 -8.21 20.91
N SER A 168 33.67 -9.44 21.11
CA SER A 168 34.87 -9.93 20.43
C SER A 168 34.67 -9.95 18.91
N CYS A 169 35.72 -9.61 18.16
CA CYS A 169 35.67 -9.53 16.70
C CYS A 169 36.88 -10.23 16.09
N VAL A 170 36.64 -11.00 15.03
CA VAL A 170 37.69 -11.51 14.14
C VAL A 170 37.57 -10.76 12.84
N VAL A 171 38.64 -10.09 12.42
CA VAL A 171 38.63 -9.16 11.29
C VAL A 171 39.69 -9.56 10.27
N LEU A 172 39.27 -9.75 9.02
CA LEU A 172 40.19 -9.91 7.90
C LEU A 172 40.68 -8.53 7.44
N ASP A 173 41.89 -8.15 7.85
CA ASP A 173 42.49 -6.85 7.55
C ASP A 173 43.75 -7.02 6.71
N ILE A 174 43.56 -7.16 5.39
CA ILE A 174 44.65 -7.40 4.42
C ILE A 174 45.70 -6.27 4.45
N LYS A 175 45.29 -5.03 4.78
CA LYS A 175 46.18 -3.86 4.77
C LYS A 175 46.72 -3.49 6.15
N GLY A 176 46.15 -4.01 7.24
CA GLY A 176 46.51 -3.66 8.61
C GLY A 176 45.96 -2.30 9.09
N GLU A 177 45.19 -1.58 8.28
CA GLU A 177 44.70 -0.23 8.60
C GLU A 177 43.67 -0.23 9.73
N LEU A 178 42.85 -1.28 9.83
CA LEU A 178 41.84 -1.40 10.88
C LEU A 178 42.52 -1.70 12.22
N TYR A 179 43.49 -2.61 12.23
CA TYR A 179 44.26 -2.93 13.43
C TYR A 179 44.96 -1.70 13.98
N GLN A 180 45.72 -0.99 13.13
CA GLN A 180 46.47 0.20 13.52
C GLN A 180 45.58 1.31 14.11
N LYS A 181 44.36 1.48 13.58
CA LYS A 181 43.45 2.55 14.02
C LYS A 181 42.60 2.17 15.23
N THR A 182 42.36 0.89 15.50
CA THR A 182 41.32 0.48 16.45
C THR A 182 41.80 -0.40 17.60
N ALA A 183 42.87 -1.19 17.42
CA ALA A 183 43.29 -2.19 18.41
C ALA A 183 43.59 -1.59 19.79
N GLY A 184 44.32 -0.47 19.85
CA GLY A 184 44.65 0.18 21.12
C GLY A 184 43.44 0.70 21.89
N TYR A 185 42.45 1.28 21.18
CA TYR A 185 41.22 1.72 21.81
C TYR A 185 40.41 0.54 22.34
N ARG A 186 40.27 -0.52 21.52
CA ARG A 186 39.56 -1.73 21.92
C ARG A 186 40.18 -2.34 23.18
N GLN A 187 41.50 -2.46 23.24
CA GLN A 187 42.19 -3.01 24.42
C GLN A 187 41.97 -2.21 25.71
N GLN A 188 41.83 -0.88 25.60
CA GLN A 188 41.77 0.01 26.77
C GLN A 188 40.34 0.33 27.22
N LYS A 189 39.35 0.26 26.33
CA LYS A 189 38.02 0.86 26.54
C LYS A 189 36.84 -0.07 26.30
N LEU A 190 37.02 -1.19 25.60
CA LEU A 190 35.96 -2.17 25.31
C LEU A 190 36.29 -3.51 25.98
#